data_AF-A0A7V8VSL2-F1
#
_entry.id   AF-A0A7V8VSL2-F1
#
_cell.length_a   1.000
_cell.length_b   1.000
_cell.length_c   1.000
_cell.angle_alpha   90.00
_cell.angle_beta   90.00
_cell.angle_gamma   90.00
#
_symmetry.space_group_name_H-M   'P 1'
#
loop_
_entity.id
_entity.type
_entity.pdbx_description
1 polymer ?
#
loop_
_entity_poly.entity_id
_entity_poly.type
_entity_poly.pdbx_seq_one_letter_code
_entity_poly.pdbx_strand_id
1 'polypeptide(L)'
;MEWPEWWEWELELASHLLKRMEQRDFTEVELRQMLEDAIGYREDVVEDRWVIETRHRGRRWEAVVEPDPVEELLVVITAYPVENP
;
A
#
# COMPACT_ATOMS: atom_id res chain seq x y z
N MET A 1 6.72 11.30 -12.10
CA MET A 1 7.42 10.59 -11.01
C MET A 1 7.80 9.24 -11.59
N GLU A 2 9.05 8.82 -11.46
CA GLU A 2 9.44 7.47 -11.87
C GLU A 2 9.19 6.54 -10.68
N TRP A 3 8.35 5.52 -10.92
CA TRP A 3 8.09 4.47 -9.95
C TRP A 3 9.25 3.46 -9.97
N PRO A 4 9.57 2.85 -8.83
CA PRO A 4 10.61 1.83 -8.74
C PRO A 4 10.18 0.56 -9.49
N GLU A 5 11.14 -0.26 -9.90
CA GLU A 5 10.87 -1.47 -10.72
C GLU A 5 9.88 -2.43 -10.08
N TRP A 6 9.90 -2.55 -8.75
CA TRP A 6 8.99 -3.40 -7.99
C TRP A 6 7.53 -2.95 -8.00
N TRP A 7 7.24 -1.76 -8.52
CA TRP A 7 5.87 -1.25 -8.62
C TRP A 7 5.01 -2.03 -9.63
N GLU A 8 5.66 -2.64 -10.63
CA GLU A 8 5.00 -3.43 -11.67
C GLU A 8 4.85 -4.91 -11.30
N TRP A 9 5.32 -5.31 -10.11
CA TRP A 9 5.26 -6.70 -9.63
C TRP A 9 3.84 -7.12 -9.23
N GLU A 10 3.61 -8.43 -9.16
CA GLU A 10 2.31 -8.97 -8.76
C GLU A 10 2.01 -8.67 -7.28
N LEU A 11 0.76 -8.28 -6.99
CA LEU A 11 0.33 -7.92 -5.63
C LEU A 11 -0.03 -9.15 -4.80
N GLU A 12 0.58 -9.26 -3.62
CA GLU A 12 0.21 -10.22 -2.58
C GLU A 12 -0.31 -9.47 -1.35
N LEU A 13 -1.35 -9.99 -0.68
CA LEU A 13 -1.89 -9.37 0.53
C LEU A 13 -1.41 -10.12 1.77
N ALA A 14 -0.69 -9.43 2.65
CA ALA A 14 -0.25 -10.03 3.90
C ALA A 14 -1.46 -10.54 4.71
N SER A 15 -1.38 -11.72 5.32
CA SER A 15 -2.54 -12.35 5.98
C SER A 15 -3.18 -11.48 7.08
N HIS A 16 -2.39 -10.61 7.71
CA HIS A 16 -2.87 -9.69 8.73
C HIS A 16 -3.58 -8.44 8.18
N LEU A 17 -3.40 -8.13 6.88
CA LEU A 17 -4.09 -7.04 6.19
C LEU A 17 -5.60 -7.27 6.12
N LEU A 18 -6.04 -8.52 5.93
CA LEU A 18 -7.46 -8.88 5.86
C LEU A 18 -8.23 -8.38 7.09
N LYS A 19 -7.67 -8.57 8.29
CA LYS A 19 -8.26 -8.05 9.53
C LYS A 19 -8.26 -6.51 9.58
N ARG A 20 -7.29 -5.85 8.96
CA ARG A 20 -7.22 -4.38 8.90
C ARG A 20 -8.21 -3.80 7.91
N MET A 21 -8.46 -4.49 6.80
CA MET A 21 -9.50 -4.17 5.82
C MET A 21 -10.88 -4.13 6.48
N GLU A 22 -11.23 -5.19 7.23
CA GLU A 22 -12.47 -5.22 8.02
C GLU A 22 -12.54 -4.07 9.04
N GLN A 23 -11.46 -3.82 9.78
CA GLN A 23 -11.43 -2.77 10.80
C GLN A 23 -11.52 -1.36 10.25
N ARG A 24 -11.06 -1.13 9.01
CA ARG A 24 -10.95 0.20 8.39
C ARG A 24 -11.92 0.40 7.23
N ASP A 25 -12.80 -0.58 7.00
CA ASP A 25 -13.88 -0.54 6.04
C ASP A 25 -13.44 -0.28 4.60
N PHE A 26 -12.43 -1.02 4.13
CA PHE A 26 -12.02 -1.02 2.72
C PHE A 26 -11.85 -2.45 2.20
N THR A 27 -12.12 -2.64 0.92
CA THR A 27 -12.04 -3.92 0.20
C THR A 27 -10.75 -4.05 -0.59
N GLU A 28 -10.45 -5.26 -1.10
CA GLU A 28 -9.28 -5.47 -1.96
C GLU A 28 -9.39 -4.65 -3.25
N VAL A 29 -10.59 -4.56 -3.83
CA VAL A 29 -10.84 -3.74 -5.03
C VAL A 29 -10.51 -2.27 -4.75
N GLU A 30 -10.95 -1.75 -3.61
CA GLU A 30 -10.63 -0.38 -3.20
C GLU A 30 -9.14 -0.19 -2.92
N LEU A 31 -8.46 -1.18 -2.35
CA LEU A 31 -7.01 -1.16 -2.15
C LEU A 31 -6.26 -1.12 -3.48
N ARG A 32 -6.66 -1.93 -4.47
CA ARG A 32 -6.06 -1.91 -5.81
C ARG A 32 -6.26 -0.55 -6.47
N GLN A 33 -7.48 -0.01 -6.39
CA GLN A 33 -7.76 1.35 -6.87
C GLN A 33 -6.90 2.41 -6.16
N MET A 34 -6.70 2.28 -4.84
CA MET A 34 -5.80 3.17 -4.10
C MET A 34 -4.36 3.11 -4.62
N LEU A 35 -3.84 1.93 -4.94
CA LEU A 35 -2.49 1.80 -5.51
C LEU A 35 -2.44 2.38 -6.93
N GLU A 36 -3.45 2.15 -7.76
CA GLU A 36 -3.55 2.76 -9.09
C GLU A 36 -3.58 4.30 -9.03
N ASP A 37 -4.27 4.86 -8.03
CA ASP A 37 -4.37 6.30 -7.78
C ASP A 37 -3.21 6.87 -6.94
N ALA A 38 -2.13 6.10 -6.75
CA ALA A 38 -1.00 6.52 -5.92
C ALA A 38 -0.34 7.81 -6.43
N ILE A 39 -0.02 8.70 -5.50
CA ILE A 39 0.50 10.05 -5.78
C ILE A 39 1.97 10.23 -5.37
N GLY A 40 2.52 9.28 -4.64
CA GLY A 40 3.89 9.33 -4.14
C GLY A 40 4.27 8.07 -3.38
N TYR A 41 5.56 7.94 -3.08
CA TYR A 41 6.08 6.91 -2.20
C TYR A 41 7.28 7.42 -1.42
N ARG A 42 7.55 6.81 -0.28
CA ARG A 42 8.71 7.09 0.60
C ARG A 42 9.10 5.86 1.38
N GLU A 43 10.32 5.84 1.90
CA GLU A 43 10.76 4.78 2.82
C GLU A 43 9.91 4.80 4.11
N ASP A 44 9.63 3.60 4.64
CA ASP A 44 9.07 3.41 5.98
C ASP A 44 10.18 3.43 7.04
N VAL A 45 9.81 3.54 8.31
CA VAL A 45 10.75 3.43 9.44
C VAL A 45 11.30 2.02 9.63
N VAL A 46 10.64 1.03 9.01
CA VAL A 46 11.09 -0.36 8.95
C VAL A 46 11.86 -0.53 7.64
N GLU A 47 13.07 -1.08 7.72
CA GLU A 47 13.90 -1.38 6.55
C GLU A 47 13.14 -2.26 5.55
N ASP A 48 13.44 -2.07 4.26
CA ASP A 48 12.82 -2.76 3.11
C ASP A 48 11.31 -2.54 2.94
N ARG A 49 10.71 -1.61 3.69
CA ARG A 49 9.32 -1.20 3.52
C ARG A 49 9.18 0.20 2.95
N TRP A 50 8.09 0.36 2.21
CA TRP A 50 7.76 1.60 1.54
C TRP A 50 6.33 1.99 1.87
N VAL A 51 6.13 3.29 2.04
CA VAL A 51 4.81 3.88 2.17
C VAL A 51 4.41 4.48 0.84
N ILE A 52 3.26 4.04 0.35
CA ILE A 52 2.59 4.56 -0.83
C ILE A 52 1.54 5.58 -0.38
N GLU A 53 1.68 6.80 -0.86
CA GLU A 53 0.74 7.89 -0.61
C GLU A 53 -0.40 7.81 -1.61
N THR A 54 -1.64 7.82 -1.11
CA THR A 54 -2.83 7.67 -1.95
C THR A 54 -4.04 8.39 -1.34
N ARG A 55 -5.20 8.29 -2.01
CA ARG A 55 -6.49 8.77 -1.55
C ARG A 55 -7.53 7.67 -1.62
N HIS A 56 -8.39 7.64 -0.62
CA HIS A 56 -9.54 6.76 -0.59
C HIS A 56 -10.74 7.49 0.03
N ARG A 57 -11.89 7.45 -0.68
CA ARG A 57 -13.14 8.12 -0.27
C ARG A 57 -12.92 9.60 0.13
N GLY A 58 -12.11 10.32 -0.65
CA GLY A 58 -11.80 11.75 -0.43
C GLY A 58 -10.85 12.06 0.73
N ARG A 59 -10.34 11.05 1.44
CA ARG A 59 -9.35 11.20 2.52
C ARG A 59 -7.98 10.76 2.03
N ARG A 60 -6.90 11.28 2.66
CA ARG A 60 -5.56 10.77 2.40
C ARG A 60 -5.33 9.47 3.14
N TRP A 61 -4.62 8.57 2.49
CA TRP A 61 -4.30 7.26 2.98
C TRP A 61 -2.84 6.94 2.68
N GLU A 62 -2.30 6.06 3.50
CA GLU A 62 -0.98 5.48 3.32
C GLU A 62 -1.14 3.96 3.26
N ALA A 63 -0.55 3.33 2.25
CA ALA A 63 -0.42 1.89 2.14
C ALA A 63 1.06 1.51 2.34
N VAL A 64 1.33 0.60 3.26
CA VAL A 64 2.68 0.07 3.49
C VAL A 64 2.84 -1.18 2.65
N VAL A 65 3.88 -1.19 1.83
CA VAL A 65 4.25 -2.31 0.95
C VAL A 65 5.68 -2.76 1.21
N GLU A 66 5.95 -4.03 0.94
CA GLU A 66 7.26 -4.66 1.07
C GLU A 66 7.55 -5.41 -0.25
N PRO A 67 8.54 -4.97 -1.03
CA PRO A 67 8.98 -5.69 -2.21
C PRO A 67 9.68 -6.99 -1.82
N ASP A 68 9.23 -8.13 -2.37
CA ASP A 68 9.91 -9.42 -2.26
C ASP A 68 10.64 -9.72 -3.59
N PRO A 69 11.96 -9.46 -3.67
CA PRO A 69 12.73 -9.70 -4.89
C PRO A 69 13.00 -11.17 -5.18
N VAL A 70 12.71 -12.08 -4.23
CA VAL A 70 12.91 -13.53 -4.44
C VAL A 70 11.72 -14.10 -5.20
N GLU A 71 10.52 -13.72 -4.79
CA GLU A 71 9.27 -14.16 -5.42
C GLU A 71 8.74 -13.18 -6.49
N GLU A 72 9.38 -12.01 -6.66
CA GLU A 72 8.96 -10.93 -7.55
C GLU A 72 7.52 -10.46 -7.23
N LEU A 73 7.24 -10.25 -5.95
CA LEU A 73 5.94 -9.84 -5.42
C LEU A 73 6.03 -8.49 -4.72
N LEU A 74 4.98 -7.68 -4.85
CA LEU A 74 4.78 -6.50 -4.04
C LEU A 74 3.76 -6.80 -2.95
N VAL A 75 4.24 -7.06 -1.74
CA VAL A 75 3.40 -7.48 -0.62
C VAL A 75 2.79 -6.26 0.05
N VAL A 76 1.47 -6.14 0.06
CA VAL A 76 0.78 -5.11 0.83
C VAL A 76 0.67 -5.55 2.29
N ILE A 77 1.37 -4.83 3.16
CA ILE A 77 1.45 -5.10 4.60
C ILE A 77 0.22 -4.50 5.30
N THR A 78 -0.05 -3.22 5.08
CA THR A 78 -1.21 -2.54 5.68
C THR A 78 -1.65 -1.32 4.88
N ALA A 79 -2.86 -0.83 5.12
CA ALA A 79 -3.29 0.49 4.67
C ALA A 79 -4.11 1.20 5.75
N TYR A 80 -3.94 2.51 5.89
CA TYR A 80 -4.61 3.31 6.91
C TYR A 80 -4.86 4.76 6.46
N PRO A 81 -5.95 5.39 6.95
CA PRO A 81 -6.18 6.80 6.73
C PRO A 81 -5.16 7.62 7.51
N VAL A 82 -4.66 8.70 6.91
CA VAL A 82 -3.86 9.71 7.61
C VAL A 82 -4.69 10.98 7.77
N GLU A 83 -4.67 11.54 8.97
CA GLU A 83 -5.26 12.86 9.19
C GLU A 83 -4.34 13.92 8.58
N ASN A 84 -4.92 15.03 8.13
CA ASN A 84 -4.12 16.20 7.81
C ASN A 84 -3.65 16.79 9.14
N PRO A 85 -2.33 16.98 9.36
CA PRO A 85 -1.85 17.63 10.58
C PRO A 85 -2.42 19.05 10.72
#